data_AF-A0A6V8PX34-F1
#
_entry.id   AF-A0A6V8PX34-F1
#
_cell.length_a   1.000
_cell.length_b   1.000
_cell.length_c   1.000
_cell.angle_alpha   90.00
_cell.angle_beta   90.00
_cell.angle_gamma   90.00
#
_symmetry.space_group_name_H-M   'P 1'
#
loop_
_entity.id
_entity.type
_entity.pdbx_description
1 polymer ?
#
loop_
_entity_poly.entity_id
_entity_poly.type
_entity_poly.pdbx_seq_one_letter_code
_entity_poly.pdbx_strand_id
1 'polypeptide(L)'
;MKQEVVDVRLQRFRYLLSDQGYQNELIDSVIEVTRDRIVAIKKKVEALAPIIGLPEMDDLATAYGRCNNRSRGWETEEVDPELLQGEQEKVMYERLVAAERKTKENARRYDYAAMIKNLAALRTVVDSFFDRVLVMVEEDRIRANRLSLLRRYVLLFNQLANLSLLSGLLVRESQQSQEGL
;
A
#
# COMPACT_ATOMS: atom_id res chain seq x y z
N MET A 1 15.72 24.09 6.68
CA MET A 1 16.37 24.27 5.36
C MET A 1 16.28 23.07 4.40
N LYS A 2 16.84 21.87 4.69
CA LYS A 2 16.76 20.74 3.72
C LYS A 2 15.33 20.23 3.47
N GLN A 3 14.51 20.14 4.51
CA GLN A 3 13.12 19.68 4.40
C GLN A 3 12.25 20.68 3.64
N GLU A 4 12.35 21.97 3.96
CA GLU A 4 11.61 23.05 3.27
C GLU A 4 11.91 23.11 1.76
N VAL A 5 13.17 22.88 1.35
CA VAL A 5 13.54 22.85 -0.08
C VAL A 5 12.98 21.63 -0.80
N VAL A 6 12.94 20.47 -0.13
CA VAL A 6 12.29 19.26 -0.66
C VAL A 6 10.80 19.51 -0.86
N ASP A 7 10.14 20.13 0.12
CA ASP A 7 8.70 20.38 0.08
C ASP A 7 8.30 21.36 -1.04
N VAL A 8 9.06 22.45 -1.26
CA VAL A 8 8.82 23.38 -2.38
C VAL A 8 8.98 22.70 -3.75
N ARG A 9 10.00 21.85 -3.91
CA ARG A 9 10.23 21.12 -5.18
C ARG A 9 9.11 20.12 -5.45
N LEU A 10 8.68 19.38 -4.42
CA LEU A 10 7.58 18.44 -4.52
C LEU A 10 6.26 19.13 -4.85
N GLN A 11 6.00 20.31 -4.28
CA GLN A 11 4.79 21.09 -4.60
C GLN A 11 4.75 21.50 -6.08
N ARG A 12 5.88 21.97 -6.64
CA ARG A 12 5.98 22.28 -8.08
C ARG A 12 5.82 21.04 -8.94
N PHE A 13 6.45 19.93 -8.53
CA PHE A 13 6.37 18.68 -9.28
C PHE A 13 4.95 18.08 -9.26
N ARG A 14 4.27 18.16 -8.12
CA ARG A 14 2.85 17.85 -7.98
C ARG A 14 2.01 18.65 -8.97
N TYR A 15 2.17 19.98 -9.00
CA TYR A 15 1.46 20.83 -9.97
C TYR A 15 1.72 20.42 -11.43
N LEU A 16 2.96 20.10 -11.80
CA LEU A 16 3.29 19.62 -13.14
C LEU A 16 2.60 18.30 -13.50
N LEU A 17 2.48 17.37 -12.56
CA LEU A 17 1.76 16.11 -12.78
C LEU A 17 0.24 16.33 -12.88
N SER A 18 -0.30 17.23 -12.06
CA SER A 18 -1.72 17.61 -12.16
C SER A 18 -2.05 18.26 -13.50
N ASP A 19 -1.18 19.15 -14.01
CA ASP A 19 -1.31 19.78 -15.34
C ASP A 19 -1.24 18.76 -16.49
N GLN A 20 -0.52 17.65 -16.29
CA GLN A 20 -0.51 16.49 -17.20
C GLN A 20 -1.78 15.62 -17.11
N GLY A 21 -2.74 15.97 -16.25
CA GLY A 21 -4.02 15.28 -16.12
C GLY A 21 -4.05 14.14 -15.09
N TYR A 22 -2.97 13.93 -14.31
CA TYR A 22 -3.00 12.94 -13.23
C TYR A 22 -3.83 13.42 -12.04
N GLN A 23 -4.59 12.50 -11.45
CA GLN A 23 -5.43 12.80 -10.28
C GLN A 23 -4.60 13.19 -9.06
N ASN A 24 -5.06 14.20 -8.33
CA ASN A 24 -4.34 14.77 -7.19
C ASN A 24 -4.14 13.76 -6.06
N GLU A 25 -5.14 12.94 -5.80
CA GLU A 25 -5.14 11.87 -4.80
C GLU A 25 -4.10 10.80 -5.15
N LEU A 26 -3.97 10.44 -6.44
CA LEU A 26 -2.92 9.55 -6.93
C LEU A 26 -1.53 10.15 -6.70
N ILE A 27 -1.35 11.42 -7.07
CA ILE A 27 -0.06 12.10 -6.87
C ILE A 27 0.30 12.16 -5.38
N ASP A 28 -0.64 12.51 -4.51
CA ASP A 28 -0.43 12.56 -3.05
C ASP A 28 -0.05 11.21 -2.47
N SER A 29 -0.75 10.13 -2.90
CA SER A 29 -0.47 8.77 -2.43
C SER A 29 0.98 8.36 -2.67
N VAL A 30 1.58 8.80 -3.78
CA VAL A 30 2.98 8.50 -4.13
C VAL A 30 3.94 9.44 -3.38
N ILE A 31 3.65 10.74 -3.35
CA ILE A 31 4.53 11.75 -2.72
C ILE A 31 4.62 11.52 -1.21
N GLU A 32 3.54 11.10 -0.55
CA GLU A 32 3.53 10.85 0.89
C GLU A 32 4.62 9.87 1.30
N VAL A 33 4.81 8.81 0.51
CA VAL A 33 5.76 7.72 0.81
C VAL A 33 7.07 7.82 0.00
N THR A 34 7.14 8.72 -0.99
CA THR A 34 8.33 8.91 -1.86
C THR A 34 8.63 10.40 -2.02
N ARG A 35 9.54 10.94 -1.22
CA ARG A 35 9.83 12.39 -1.20
C ARG A 35 11.16 12.80 -1.83
N ASP A 36 12.12 11.88 -1.92
CA ASP A 36 13.50 12.18 -2.28
C ASP A 36 13.83 11.96 -3.78
N ARG A 37 12.92 11.34 -4.55
CA ARG A 37 13.19 10.90 -5.93
C ARG A 37 12.06 11.23 -6.90
N ILE A 38 12.13 12.41 -7.53
CA ILE A 38 11.16 12.90 -8.52
C ILE A 38 10.94 11.90 -9.67
N VAL A 39 12.01 11.28 -10.19
CA VAL A 39 11.90 10.27 -11.26
C VAL A 39 11.11 9.05 -10.81
N ALA A 40 11.30 8.61 -9.56
CA ALA A 40 10.54 7.49 -9.01
C ALA A 40 9.05 7.87 -8.85
N ILE A 41 8.76 9.09 -8.36
CA ILE A 41 7.40 9.59 -8.24
C ILE A 41 6.69 9.55 -9.60
N LYS A 42 7.30 10.14 -10.65
CA LYS A 42 6.73 10.15 -12.00
C LYS A 42 6.35 8.75 -12.48
N LYS A 43 7.31 7.83 -12.42
CA LYS A 43 7.13 6.46 -12.91
C LYS A 43 6.11 5.66 -12.11
N LYS A 44 5.99 5.91 -10.81
CA LYS A 44 4.95 5.29 -9.97
C LYS A 44 3.57 5.81 -10.32
N VAL A 45 3.43 7.13 -10.50
CA VAL A 45 2.17 7.76 -10.94
C VAL A 45 1.77 7.22 -12.31
N GLU A 46 2.68 7.18 -13.28
CA GLU A 46 2.45 6.61 -14.62
C GLU A 46 2.02 5.13 -14.58
N ALA A 47 2.61 4.33 -13.68
CA ALA A 47 2.28 2.91 -13.56
C ALA A 47 0.94 2.67 -12.85
N LEU A 48 0.56 3.54 -11.91
CA LEU A 48 -0.70 3.43 -11.16
C LEU A 48 -1.88 4.04 -11.90
N ALA A 49 -1.69 5.14 -12.64
CA ALA A 49 -2.76 5.85 -13.34
C ALA A 49 -3.72 4.96 -14.16
N PRO A 50 -3.26 3.99 -14.98
CA PRO A 50 -4.17 3.18 -15.80
C PRO A 50 -4.99 2.15 -15.01
N ILE A 51 -4.68 1.91 -13.73
CA ILE A 51 -5.38 0.92 -12.90
C ILE A 51 -6.24 1.57 -11.81
N ILE A 52 -6.18 2.90 -11.65
CA ILE A 52 -7.08 3.62 -10.76
C ILE A 52 -8.51 3.55 -11.33
N GLY A 53 -9.48 3.23 -10.46
CA GLY A 53 -10.89 3.02 -10.84
C GLY A 53 -11.20 1.61 -11.34
N LEU A 54 -10.21 0.72 -11.43
CA LEU A 54 -10.47 -0.69 -11.69
C LEU A 54 -10.93 -1.39 -10.39
N PRO A 55 -11.95 -2.27 -10.44
CA PRO A 55 -12.44 -2.99 -9.26
C PRO A 55 -11.34 -3.73 -8.48
N GLU A 56 -10.35 -4.29 -9.20
CA GLU A 56 -9.23 -4.99 -8.58
C GLU A 56 -8.33 -4.07 -7.76
N MET A 57 -8.19 -2.81 -8.18
CA MET A 57 -7.42 -1.81 -7.45
C MET A 57 -8.18 -1.32 -6.21
N ASP A 58 -9.50 -1.22 -6.30
CA ASP A 58 -10.37 -0.81 -5.20
C ASP A 58 -10.38 -1.87 -4.08
N ASP A 59 -10.47 -3.14 -4.48
CA ASP A 59 -10.32 -4.29 -3.60
C ASP A 59 -8.94 -4.29 -2.91
N LEU A 60 -7.88 -3.97 -3.66
CA LEU A 60 -6.53 -3.90 -3.13
C LEU A 60 -6.36 -2.75 -2.12
N ALA A 61 -6.89 -1.57 -2.43
CA ALA A 61 -6.88 -0.41 -1.55
C ALA A 61 -7.69 -0.68 -0.27
N THR A 62 -8.81 -1.40 -0.39
CA THR A 62 -9.63 -1.84 0.75
C THR A 62 -8.85 -2.79 1.67
N ALA A 63 -8.19 -3.80 1.10
CA ALA A 63 -7.35 -4.73 1.84
C ALA A 63 -6.19 -4.02 2.54
N TYR A 64 -5.52 -3.07 1.86
CA TYR A 64 -4.51 -2.20 2.44
C TYR A 64 -5.08 -1.37 3.60
N GLY A 65 -6.22 -0.73 3.41
CA GLY A 65 -6.88 0.09 4.43
C GLY A 65 -7.20 -0.70 5.70
N ARG A 66 -7.69 -1.93 5.57
CA ARG A 66 -7.93 -2.85 6.69
C ARG A 66 -6.65 -3.14 7.49
N CYS A 67 -5.55 -3.45 6.80
CA CYS A 67 -4.26 -3.69 7.43
C CYS A 67 -3.75 -2.44 8.14
N ASN A 68 -3.73 -1.30 7.43
CA ASN A 68 -3.24 -0.03 7.95
C ASN A 68 -4.01 0.41 9.19
N ASN A 69 -5.34 0.27 9.19
CA ASN A 69 -6.17 0.57 10.34
C ASN A 69 -5.92 -0.40 11.50
N ARG A 70 -5.78 -1.69 11.24
CA ARG A 70 -5.58 -2.70 12.28
C ARG A 70 -4.20 -2.57 12.95
N SER A 71 -3.16 -2.21 12.19
CA SER A 71 -1.80 -1.98 12.71
C SER A 71 -1.53 -0.51 13.04
N ARG A 72 -2.57 0.33 13.18
CA ARG A 72 -2.40 1.76 13.42
C ARG A 72 -1.75 2.00 14.79
N GLY A 73 -0.70 2.81 14.82
CA GLY A 73 0.10 3.04 16.03
C GLY A 73 1.06 1.91 16.37
N TRP A 74 1.11 0.83 15.57
CA TRP A 74 2.13 -0.20 15.68
C TRP A 74 3.36 0.17 14.85
N GLU A 75 4.52 0.20 15.49
CA GLU A 75 5.74 0.77 14.88
C GLU A 75 6.72 -0.30 14.38
N THR A 76 6.65 -1.52 14.91
CA THR A 76 7.59 -2.58 14.56
C THR A 76 7.11 -3.45 13.39
N GLU A 77 8.08 -3.89 12.61
CA GLU A 77 7.96 -4.86 11.51
C GLU A 77 8.58 -6.21 11.88
N GLU A 78 9.11 -6.34 13.09
CA GLU A 78 9.78 -7.54 13.54
C GLU A 78 8.75 -8.63 13.80
N VAL A 79 8.88 -9.70 13.03
CA VAL A 79 8.05 -10.90 13.14
C VAL A 79 8.96 -12.01 13.62
N ASP A 80 8.57 -12.63 14.73
CA ASP A 80 9.16 -13.83 15.27
C ASP A 80 8.44 -15.05 14.64
N PRO A 81 9.11 -15.84 13.77
CA PRO A 81 8.49 -17.00 13.14
C PRO A 81 8.06 -18.08 14.13
N GLU A 82 8.67 -18.15 15.31
CA GLU A 82 8.33 -19.15 16.35
C GLU A 82 6.97 -18.86 16.99
N LEU A 83 6.51 -17.60 16.94
CA LEU A 83 5.21 -17.18 17.45
C LEU A 83 4.07 -17.31 16.42
N LEU A 84 4.34 -17.81 15.21
CA LEU A 84 3.33 -18.03 14.18
C LEU A 84 2.57 -19.34 14.46
N GLN A 85 1.34 -19.23 14.95
CA GLN A 85 0.56 -20.39 15.36
C GLN A 85 -0.21 -21.05 14.20
N GLY A 86 -0.92 -20.25 13.41
CA GLY A 86 -1.75 -20.74 12.31
C GLY A 86 -1.02 -20.92 10.98
N GLU A 87 -1.58 -21.77 10.11
CA GLU A 87 -1.10 -21.92 8.72
C GLU A 87 -1.18 -20.60 7.95
N GLN A 88 -2.26 -19.83 8.12
CA GLN A 88 -2.47 -18.57 7.41
C GLN A 88 -1.47 -17.49 7.84
N GLU A 89 -1.01 -17.50 9.10
CA GLU A 89 0.04 -16.59 9.57
C GLU A 89 1.38 -16.90 8.89
N LYS A 90 1.71 -18.21 8.79
CA LYS A 90 2.92 -18.69 8.13
C LYS A 90 2.91 -18.39 6.63
N VAL A 91 1.79 -18.68 5.96
CA VAL A 91 1.61 -18.36 4.54
C VAL A 91 1.72 -16.85 4.31
N MET A 92 1.10 -16.02 5.15
CA MET A 92 1.22 -14.57 5.05
C MET A 92 2.67 -14.11 5.18
N TYR A 93 3.38 -14.62 6.19
CA TYR A 93 4.79 -14.30 6.41
C TYR A 93 5.67 -14.68 5.20
N GLU A 94 5.57 -15.92 4.72
CA GLU A 94 6.35 -16.41 3.58
C GLU A 94 6.09 -15.60 2.30
N ARG A 95 4.82 -15.29 2.03
CA ARG A 95 4.42 -14.50 0.86
C ARG A 95 4.91 -13.06 0.96
N LEU A 96 4.88 -12.46 2.15
CA LEU A 96 5.44 -11.13 2.39
C LEU A 96 6.95 -11.11 2.13
N VAL A 97 7.71 -12.03 2.73
CA VAL A 97 9.17 -12.13 2.52
C VAL A 97 9.51 -12.29 1.04
N ALA A 98 8.77 -13.15 0.32
CA ALA A 98 8.97 -13.34 -1.11
C ALA A 98 8.65 -12.07 -1.93
N ALA A 99 7.58 -11.36 -1.58
CA ALA A 99 7.15 -10.13 -2.24
C ALA A 99 8.11 -8.97 -1.96
N GLU A 100 8.62 -8.82 -0.72
CA GLU A 100 9.64 -7.83 -0.34
C GLU A 100 10.88 -7.93 -1.25
N ARG A 101 11.38 -9.15 -1.47
CA ARG A 101 12.53 -9.39 -2.35
C ARG A 101 12.27 -8.94 -3.78
N LYS A 102 11.11 -9.31 -4.35
CA LYS A 102 10.71 -8.94 -5.71
C LYS A 102 10.48 -7.43 -5.85
N THR A 103 9.81 -6.83 -4.88
CA THR A 103 9.56 -5.37 -4.83
C THR A 103 10.87 -4.60 -4.81
N LYS A 104 11.87 -5.06 -4.03
CA LYS A 104 13.21 -4.43 -4.01
C LYS A 104 13.92 -4.53 -5.37
N GLU A 105 13.81 -5.65 -6.07
CA GLU A 105 14.38 -5.82 -7.42
C GLU A 105 13.68 -4.90 -8.43
N ASN A 106 12.35 -4.90 -8.43
CA ASN A 106 11.54 -4.07 -9.32
C ASN A 106 11.79 -2.58 -9.09
N ALA A 107 11.89 -2.14 -7.83
CA ALA A 107 12.20 -0.75 -7.47
C ALA A 107 13.56 -0.30 -8.03
N ARG A 108 14.57 -1.17 -7.99
CA ARG A 108 15.90 -0.88 -8.56
C ARG A 108 15.87 -0.71 -10.08
N ARG A 109 14.97 -1.43 -10.75
CA ARG A 109 14.78 -1.36 -12.21
C ARG A 109 13.74 -0.32 -12.65
N TYR A 110 13.08 0.35 -11.70
CA TYR A 110 11.92 1.21 -11.94
C TYR A 110 10.76 0.48 -12.65
N ASP A 111 10.63 -0.83 -12.46
CA ASP A 111 9.55 -1.65 -13.02
C ASP A 111 8.36 -1.71 -12.04
N TYR A 112 7.63 -0.60 -11.96
CA TYR A 112 6.50 -0.48 -11.04
C TYR A 112 5.27 -1.26 -11.50
N ALA A 113 5.13 -1.56 -12.80
CA ALA A 113 4.07 -2.42 -13.30
C ALA A 113 4.25 -3.86 -12.76
N ALA A 114 5.45 -4.41 -12.82
CA ALA A 114 5.74 -5.71 -12.21
C ALA A 114 5.60 -5.67 -10.68
N MET A 115 5.93 -4.54 -10.04
CA MET A 115 5.73 -4.35 -8.61
C MET A 115 4.25 -4.41 -8.24
N ILE A 116 3.39 -3.66 -8.92
CA ILE A 116 1.94 -3.66 -8.73
C ILE A 116 1.38 -5.09 -8.85
N LYS A 117 1.76 -5.81 -9.90
CA LYS A 117 1.30 -7.20 -10.10
C LYS A 117 1.71 -8.12 -8.94
N ASN A 118 2.94 -7.98 -8.43
CA ASN A 118 3.41 -8.77 -7.30
C ASN A 118 2.66 -8.42 -6.00
N LEU A 119 2.37 -7.14 -5.76
CA LEU A 119 1.64 -6.68 -4.58
C LEU A 119 0.17 -7.10 -4.63
N ALA A 120 -0.49 -6.99 -5.80
CA ALA A 120 -1.87 -7.41 -6.00
C ALA A 120 -2.10 -8.88 -5.64
N ALA A 121 -1.10 -9.74 -5.88
CA ALA A 121 -1.16 -11.16 -5.51
C ALA A 121 -1.22 -11.41 -3.99
N LEU A 122 -0.87 -10.42 -3.16
CA LEU A 122 -0.96 -10.54 -1.69
C LEU A 122 -2.38 -10.30 -1.16
N ARG A 123 -3.30 -9.76 -1.97
CA ARG A 123 -4.68 -9.51 -1.55
C ARG A 123 -5.36 -10.77 -1.01
N THR A 124 -5.33 -11.86 -1.77
CA THR A 124 -5.98 -13.11 -1.36
C THR A 124 -5.36 -13.73 -0.10
N VAL A 125 -4.06 -13.49 0.09
CA VAL A 125 -3.32 -13.93 1.28
C VAL A 125 -3.81 -13.17 2.52
N VAL A 126 -4.01 -11.86 2.40
CA VAL A 126 -4.45 -11.05 3.53
C VAL A 126 -5.93 -11.25 3.87
N ASP A 127 -6.76 -11.48 2.86
CA ASP A 127 -8.16 -11.88 3.08
C ASP A 127 -8.23 -13.20 3.85
N SER A 128 -7.48 -14.22 3.40
CA SER A 128 -7.41 -15.51 4.11
C SER A 128 -6.86 -15.38 5.53
N PHE A 129 -5.90 -14.48 5.77
CA PHE A 129 -5.41 -14.19 7.10
C PHE A 129 -6.52 -13.66 8.00
N PHE A 130 -7.27 -12.63 7.57
CA PHE A 130 -8.35 -12.08 8.39
C PHE A 130 -9.53 -13.03 8.59
N ASP A 131 -9.77 -13.96 7.66
CA ASP A 131 -10.83 -14.97 7.78
C ASP A 131 -10.52 -16.03 8.86
N ARG A 132 -9.23 -16.29 9.12
CA ARG A 132 -8.78 -17.41 9.98
C ARG A 132 -8.03 -16.97 11.23
N VAL A 133 -7.53 -15.74 11.27
CA VAL A 133 -6.65 -15.26 12.34
C VAL A 133 -7.30 -14.11 13.09
N LEU A 134 -7.57 -14.32 14.38
CA LEU A 134 -7.98 -13.25 15.28
C LEU A 134 -6.74 -12.43 15.69
N VAL A 135 -6.66 -11.17 15.25
CA VAL A 135 -5.48 -10.33 15.53
C VAL A 135 -5.44 -9.89 17.00
N MET A 136 -6.59 -9.53 17.56
CA MET A 136 -6.69 -9.05 18.94
C MET A 136 -6.92 -10.25 19.87
N VAL A 137 -5.82 -10.80 20.39
CA VAL A 137 -5.81 -11.86 21.39
C VAL A 137 -5.27 -11.36 22.73
N GLU A 138 -5.49 -12.14 23.79
CA GLU A 138 -5.02 -11.86 25.15
C GLU A 138 -3.51 -11.98 25.28
N GLU A 139 -2.89 -12.92 24.55
CA GLU A 139 -1.45 -13.13 24.62
C GLU A 139 -0.69 -12.02 23.86
N ASP A 140 -0.05 -11.14 24.64
CA ASP A 140 0.61 -9.94 24.14
C ASP A 140 1.66 -10.22 23.05
N ARG A 141 2.46 -11.27 23.21
CA ARG A 141 3.52 -11.62 22.26
C ARG A 141 2.95 -12.04 20.90
N ILE A 142 1.86 -12.80 20.89
CA ILE A 142 1.19 -13.22 19.65
C ILE A 142 0.50 -12.04 19.00
N ARG A 143 -0.21 -11.23 19.78
CA ARG A 143 -0.86 -10.01 19.27
C ARG A 143 0.17 -9.07 18.63
N ALA A 144 1.30 -8.84 19.31
CA ALA A 144 2.41 -8.05 18.78
C ALA A 144 2.93 -8.62 17.46
N ASN A 145 3.16 -9.93 17.38
CA ASN A 145 3.64 -10.59 16.17
C ASN A 145 2.68 -10.44 14.98
N ARG A 146 1.37 -10.60 15.22
CA ARG A 146 0.32 -10.42 14.21
C ARG A 146 0.20 -8.96 13.75
N LEU A 147 0.34 -8.00 14.66
CA LEU A 147 0.38 -6.57 14.31
C LEU A 147 1.62 -6.24 13.48
N SER A 148 2.78 -6.83 13.78
CA SER A 148 4.00 -6.69 12.97
C SER A 148 3.84 -7.24 11.56
N LEU A 149 3.17 -8.39 11.39
CA LEU A 149 2.84 -8.93 10.05
C LEU A 149 2.00 -7.96 9.23
N LEU A 150 0.95 -7.40 9.81
CA LEU A 150 0.10 -6.41 9.16
C LEU A 150 0.87 -5.12 8.87
N ARG A 151 1.76 -4.69 9.77
CA ARG A 151 2.59 -3.51 9.58
C ARG A 151 3.58 -3.68 8.42
N ARG A 152 4.24 -4.85 8.33
CA ARG A 152 5.09 -5.21 7.18
C ARG A 152 4.33 -5.17 5.87
N TYR A 153 3.12 -5.72 5.83
CA TYR A 153 2.26 -5.65 4.65
C TYR A 153 2.05 -4.20 4.21
N VAL A 154 1.64 -3.33 5.13
CA VAL A 154 1.41 -1.89 4.83
C VAL A 154 2.67 -1.22 4.32
N LEU A 155 3.82 -1.45 4.96
CA LEU A 155 5.07 -0.80 4.58
C LEU A 155 5.64 -1.32 3.27
N LEU A 156 5.37 -2.57 2.91
CA LEU A 156 5.67 -3.12 1.59
C LEU A 156 4.90 -2.38 0.49
N PHE A 157 3.63 -2.05 0.71
CA PHE A 157 2.84 -1.24 -0.23
C PHE A 157 3.31 0.22 -0.28
N ASN A 158 3.78 0.77 0.84
CA ASN A 158 4.36 2.11 0.88
C ASN A 158 5.67 2.23 0.07
N GLN A 159 6.29 1.12 -0.33
CA GLN A 159 7.35 1.15 -1.35
C GLN A 159 6.83 1.61 -2.73
N LEU A 160 5.51 1.55 -2.95
CA LEU A 160 4.82 2.02 -4.14
C LEU A 160 4.07 3.33 -3.84
N ALA A 161 3.01 3.29 -3.03
CA ALA A 161 2.14 4.41 -2.70
C ALA A 161 1.36 4.14 -1.40
N ASN A 162 0.94 5.19 -0.68
CA ASN A 162 -0.03 5.04 0.40
C ASN A 162 -1.44 4.91 -0.17
N LEU A 163 -1.93 3.67 -0.31
CA LEU A 163 -3.22 3.41 -0.96
C LEU A 163 -4.43 3.95 -0.16
N SER A 164 -4.27 4.29 1.12
CA SER A 164 -5.38 4.88 1.88
C SER A 164 -5.75 6.29 1.41
N LEU A 165 -4.89 6.98 0.66
CA LEU A 165 -5.22 8.27 0.06
C LEU A 165 -6.04 8.14 -1.23
N LEU A 166 -6.10 6.94 -1.81
CA LEU A 166 -6.89 6.67 -3.01
C LEU A 166 -8.37 6.42 -2.70
N SER A 167 -8.73 6.17 -1.43
CA SER A 167 -10.10 5.84 -1.03
C SER A 167 -11.13 6.94 -1.36
N GLY A 168 -10.69 8.20 -1.50
CA GLY A 168 -11.55 9.30 -1.95
C GLY A 168 -11.97 9.24 -3.42
N LEU A 169 -11.22 8.50 -4.26
CA LEU A 169 -11.57 8.23 -5.66
C LEU A 169 -12.55 7.06 -5.79
N LEU A 170 -12.54 6.11 -4.83
CA LEU A 170 -13.31 4.87 -4.87
C LEU A 170 -14.80 5.02 -4.53
N VAL A 171 -15.18 6.13 -3.90
CA VAL A 171 -16.58 6.43 -3.55
C VAL A 171 -17.28 7.26 -4.63
N ARG A 172 -16.53 7.93 -5.52
CA ARG A 172 -17.10 8.93 -6.45
C ARG A 172 -17.77 8.32 -7.68
N GLU A 173 -17.46 7.09 -8.06
CA GLU A 173 -18.09 6.44 -9.23
C GLU A 173 -19.39 5.70 -8.87
N SER A 174 -19.61 5.34 -7.61
CA SER A 174 -20.84 4.65 -7.16
C SER A 174 -22.01 5.60 -6.87
N GLN A 175 -21.77 6.91 -6.78
CA GLN A 175 -22.82 7.91 -6.55
C GLN A 175 -23.31 8.60 -7.85
N GLN A 176 -22.54 8.61 -8.94
CA GLN A 176 -22.99 9.20 -10.21
C GLN A 176 -23.91 8.29 -11.03
N SER A 177 -23.99 6.99 -10.72
CA SER A 177 -24.92 6.06 -11.39
C SER A 177 -26.29 5.93 -10.70
N GLN A 178 -26.55 6.66 -9.60
CA GLN A 178 -27.83 6.58 -8.86
C GLN A 178 -28.66 7.89 -8.86
N GLU A 179 -28.17 8.98 -9.45
CA GLU A 179 -28.97 10.24 -9.60
C GLU A 179 -29.57 10.42 -11.00
N GLY A 180 -29.53 9.38 -11.84
CA GLY A 180 -30.01 9.41 -13.22
C GLY A 180 -31.07 8.34 -13.52
N LEU A 181 -32.17 8.30 -12.76
CA LEU A 181 -33.46 7.76 -13.23
C LEU A 181 -34.62 8.25 -12.36
#